data_AF-A0A3M6T9X5-F1
#
_entry.id   AF-A0A3M6T9X5-F1
#
_cell.length_a   1.000
_cell.length_b   1.000
_cell.length_c   1.000
_cell.angle_alpha   90.00
_cell.angle_beta   90.00
_cell.angle_gamma   90.00
#
_symmetry.space_group_name_H-M   'P 1'
#
loop_
_entity.id
_entity.type
_entity.pdbx_description
1 polymer ?
#
loop_
_entity_poly.entity_id
_entity_poly.type
_entity_poly.pdbx_seq_one_letter_code
_entity_poly.pdbx_strand_id
1 'polypeptide(L)'
;MVLGYNPFIWNLFPIVLLNNCYNYANDRMTHTFAQPGRGAGNIYAGITGALMEAAAVRDGLRVIANPQLPDKSTDFVVALVVEPNVDFHWYVLNDHGLWSHKPGQTPAINWDNAGAQILNVPACNMGNYQFRSYMATNYGTTIL
;
A
#
# COMPACT_ATOMS: atom_id res chain seq x y z
N MET A 1 5.79 17.58 1.34
CA MET A 1 6.88 16.62 1.06
C MET A 1 6.17 15.35 0.64
N VAL A 2 6.18 15.05 -0.67
CA VAL A 2 5.34 13.99 -1.23
C VAL A 2 6.13 12.70 -1.23
N LEU A 3 5.48 11.62 -0.81
CA LEU A 3 6.02 10.29 -0.98
C LEU A 3 5.89 9.86 -2.43
N GLY A 4 6.93 10.17 -3.19
CA GLY A 4 7.15 9.60 -4.50
C GLY A 4 7.83 8.25 -4.40
N TYR A 5 7.73 7.47 -5.48
CA TYR A 5 8.53 6.28 -5.72
C TYR A 5 10.02 6.56 -5.40
N ASN A 6 10.47 6.10 -4.23
CA ASN A 6 11.86 6.25 -3.78
C ASN A 6 12.53 4.86 -3.71
N PRO A 7 12.85 4.25 -4.87
CA PRO A 7 13.44 2.92 -4.89
C PRO A 7 14.80 2.87 -4.21
N PHE A 8 15.52 4.00 -4.11
CA PHE A 8 16.87 4.01 -3.58
C PHE A 8 16.93 3.52 -2.14
N ILE A 9 16.14 4.12 -1.25
CA ILE A 9 16.15 3.72 0.18
C ILE A 9 15.43 2.39 0.37
N TRP A 10 14.27 2.19 -0.28
CA TRP A 10 13.45 0.99 -0.11
C TRP A 10 14.08 -0.29 -0.69
N ASN A 11 15.06 -0.16 -1.60
CA ASN A 11 15.79 -1.29 -2.21
C ASN A 11 17.18 -1.50 -1.61
N LEU A 12 17.59 -0.67 -0.65
CA LEU A 12 18.88 -0.83 0.02
C LEU A 12 18.85 -2.02 1.00
N PHE A 13 19.97 -2.72 1.14
CA PHE A 13 20.12 -3.74 2.19
C PHE A 13 20.42 -3.09 3.56
N PRO A 14 19.81 -3.53 4.67
CA PRO A 14 18.83 -4.63 4.78
C PRO A 14 17.36 -4.19 4.63
N ILE A 15 17.10 -2.91 4.39
CA ILE A 15 15.75 -2.30 4.30
C ILE A 15 14.81 -3.09 3.39
N VAL A 16 15.32 -3.53 2.22
CA VAL A 16 14.54 -4.30 1.24
C VAL A 16 13.98 -5.62 1.80
N LEU A 17 14.69 -6.26 2.74
CA LEU A 17 14.30 -7.55 3.32
C LEU A 17 13.45 -7.42 4.58
N LEU A 18 13.50 -6.26 5.25
CA LEU A 18 12.90 -6.08 6.58
C LEU A 18 11.53 -5.42 6.54
N ASN A 19 11.05 -4.98 5.38
CA ASN A 19 9.79 -4.24 5.23
C ASN A 19 8.98 -4.81 4.07
N ASN A 20 7.65 -4.69 4.12
CA ASN A 20 6.74 -5.21 3.09
C ASN A 20 5.96 -4.10 2.35
N CYS A 21 4.91 -4.49 1.61
CA CYS A 21 4.03 -3.58 0.88
C CYS A 21 3.30 -2.58 1.79
N TYR A 22 2.89 -2.99 2.99
CA TYR A 22 2.16 -2.11 3.91
C TYR A 22 3.08 -1.08 4.56
N ASN A 23 4.33 -1.45 4.87
CA ASN A 23 5.38 -0.50 5.25
C ASN A 23 5.62 0.55 4.18
N TYR A 24 5.78 0.09 2.94
CA TYR A 24 6.00 0.96 1.79
C TYR A 24 4.82 1.90 1.57
N ALA A 25 3.59 1.37 1.66
CA ALA A 25 2.37 2.14 1.47
C ALA A 25 2.21 3.30 2.45
N ASN A 26 2.66 3.10 3.68
CA ASN A 26 2.59 4.09 4.74
C ASN A 26 3.88 4.89 4.90
N ASP A 27 4.90 4.61 4.10
CA ASP A 27 6.26 5.13 4.23
C ASP A 27 6.83 5.05 5.65
N ARG A 28 6.76 3.87 6.23
CA ARG A 28 7.33 3.62 7.56
C ARG A 28 8.16 2.36 7.54
N MET A 29 9.47 2.54 7.71
CA MET A 29 10.42 1.43 7.86
C MET A 29 10.42 0.95 9.31
N THR A 30 9.40 0.19 9.70
CA THR A 30 9.32 -0.40 11.05
C THR A 30 10.23 -1.60 11.23
N HIS A 31 10.84 -2.09 10.13
CA HIS A 31 11.65 -3.31 10.09
C HIS A 31 10.86 -4.54 10.54
N THR A 32 9.56 -4.55 10.23
CA THR A 32 8.64 -5.66 10.42
C THR A 32 7.93 -5.97 9.10
N PHE A 33 7.27 -7.12 9.03
CA PHE A 33 6.22 -7.33 8.02
C PHE A 33 4.92 -6.75 8.55
N ALA A 34 4.72 -5.45 8.31
CA ALA A 34 3.60 -4.76 8.88
C ALA A 34 2.26 -5.36 8.41
N GLN A 35 1.32 -5.50 9.35
CA GLN A 35 0.02 -6.10 9.13
C GLN A 35 -1.09 -5.08 9.41
N PRO A 36 -2.09 -4.92 8.53
CA PRO A 36 -3.24 -4.06 8.80
C PRO A 36 -3.90 -4.38 10.14
N GLY A 37 -4.09 -3.35 10.97
CA GLY A 37 -4.69 -3.39 12.30
C GLY A 37 -3.73 -3.73 13.43
N ARG A 38 -2.53 -4.27 13.15
CA ARG A 38 -1.58 -4.69 14.20
C ARG A 38 -1.00 -3.49 14.95
N GLY A 39 -0.77 -2.37 14.27
CA GLY A 39 -0.30 -1.13 14.91
C GLY A 39 -1.30 -0.58 15.92
N ALA A 40 -2.61 -0.76 15.64
CA ALA A 40 -3.70 -0.45 16.57
C ALA A 40 -4.00 -1.55 17.61
N GLY A 41 -3.20 -2.62 17.68
CA GLY A 41 -3.35 -3.71 18.65
C GLY A 41 -4.42 -4.76 18.29
N ASN A 42 -5.00 -4.71 17.08
CA ASN A 42 -5.98 -5.70 16.62
C ASN A 42 -5.86 -5.95 15.11
N ILE A 43 -5.06 -6.95 14.75
CA ILE A 43 -4.86 -7.42 13.37
C ILE A 43 -6.20 -7.85 12.74
N TYR A 44 -6.29 -7.86 11.41
CA TYR A 44 -7.46 -8.37 10.71
C TYR A 44 -7.86 -9.80 11.14
N ALA A 45 -9.18 -10.07 11.14
CA ALA A 45 -9.73 -11.38 11.51
C ALA A 45 -9.78 -12.40 10.36
N GLY A 46 -9.44 -11.97 9.14
CA GLY A 46 -9.40 -12.80 7.94
C GLY A 46 -9.07 -11.94 6.71
N ILE A 47 -8.65 -12.57 5.62
CA ILE A 47 -8.20 -11.88 4.39
C ILE A 47 -9.39 -11.72 3.45
N THR A 48 -10.22 -10.71 3.70
CA THR A 48 -11.26 -10.25 2.78
C THR A 48 -11.12 -8.75 2.55
N GLY A 49 -11.64 -8.25 1.44
CA GLY A 49 -11.58 -6.81 1.13
C GLY A 49 -12.12 -5.94 2.26
N ALA A 50 -13.28 -6.29 2.82
CA ALA A 50 -13.89 -5.54 3.92
C ALA A 50 -13.08 -5.61 5.23
N LEU A 51 -12.50 -6.77 5.55
CA LEU A 51 -11.72 -6.94 6.78
C LEU A 51 -10.35 -6.28 6.69
N MET A 52 -9.69 -6.32 5.53
CA MET A 52 -8.43 -5.59 5.28
C MET A 52 -8.65 -4.09 5.38
N GLU A 53 -9.68 -3.57 4.72
CA GLU A 53 -10.03 -2.15 4.75
C GLU A 53 -10.34 -1.70 6.18
N ALA A 54 -11.17 -2.44 6.92
CA ALA A 54 -11.49 -2.11 8.31
C ALA A 54 -10.25 -2.15 9.21
N ALA A 55 -9.31 -3.07 8.98
CA ALA A 55 -8.08 -3.16 9.74
C ALA A 55 -7.12 -2.00 9.44
N ALA A 56 -6.97 -1.61 8.18
CA ALA A 56 -6.22 -0.43 7.78
C ALA A 56 -6.83 0.86 8.36
N VAL A 57 -8.17 0.94 8.40
CA VAL A 57 -8.86 2.07 9.06
C VAL A 57 -8.55 2.13 10.56
N ARG A 58 -8.45 0.99 11.26
CA ARG A 58 -8.04 0.97 12.68
C ARG A 58 -6.64 1.54 12.90
N ASP A 59 -5.72 1.29 11.99
CA ASP A 59 -4.37 1.86 12.03
C ASP A 59 -4.35 3.37 11.74
N GLY A 60 -5.44 3.94 11.20
CA GLY A 60 -5.60 5.36 10.94
C GLY A 60 -5.75 5.74 9.46
N LEU A 61 -5.75 4.77 8.53
CA LEU A 61 -6.02 5.07 7.12
C LEU A 61 -7.49 5.47 6.93
N ARG A 62 -7.76 6.28 5.89
CA ARG A 62 -9.10 6.74 5.55
C ARG A 62 -9.49 6.33 4.15
N VAL A 63 -10.63 5.66 3.99
CA VAL A 63 -11.17 5.33 2.65
C VAL A 63 -11.48 6.60 1.87
N ILE A 64 -11.08 6.64 0.60
CA ILE A 64 -11.40 7.73 -0.33
C ILE A 64 -12.68 7.37 -1.08
N ALA A 65 -13.77 8.09 -0.79
CA ALA A 65 -15.10 7.79 -1.32
C ALA A 65 -15.30 8.19 -2.80
N ASN A 66 -14.45 9.07 -3.35
CA ASN A 66 -14.50 9.52 -4.74
C ASN A 66 -13.27 8.99 -5.49
N PRO A 67 -13.42 8.24 -6.60
CA PRO A 67 -12.29 7.75 -7.38
C PRO A 67 -11.47 8.88 -8.03
N GLN A 68 -11.96 10.12 -8.03
CA GLN A 68 -11.11 11.27 -8.32
C GLN A 68 -10.09 11.44 -7.19
N LEU A 69 -8.89 10.96 -7.46
CA LEU A 69 -7.71 11.18 -6.64
C LEU A 69 -7.55 12.70 -6.43
N PRO A 70 -7.30 13.17 -5.21
CA PRO A 70 -7.16 14.60 -4.94
C PRO A 70 -5.98 15.18 -5.72
N ASP A 71 -6.18 16.33 -6.40
CA ASP A 71 -5.12 17.03 -7.15
C ASP A 71 -3.91 17.38 -6.25
N LYS A 72 -4.16 17.61 -4.95
CA LYS A 72 -3.16 17.82 -3.90
C LYS A 72 -3.70 17.26 -2.58
N SER A 73 -2.87 16.51 -1.87
CA SER A 73 -3.17 16.00 -0.53
C SER A 73 -1.92 16.05 0.34
N THR A 74 -2.07 16.41 1.61
CA THR A 74 -1.03 16.19 2.64
C THR A 74 -0.96 14.74 3.08
N ASP A 75 -2.05 14.00 2.88
CA ASP A 75 -2.11 12.56 3.05
C ASP A 75 -1.62 11.86 1.77
N PHE A 76 -0.96 10.72 1.94
CA PHE A 76 -0.45 9.88 0.87
C PHE A 76 -1.56 8.96 0.37
N VAL A 77 -1.72 8.86 -0.95
CA VAL A 77 -2.77 8.04 -1.55
C VAL A 77 -2.22 6.65 -1.86
N VAL A 78 -2.95 5.64 -1.41
CA VAL A 78 -2.62 4.23 -1.58
C VAL A 78 -3.81 3.47 -2.15
N ALA A 79 -3.56 2.33 -2.77
CA ALA A 79 -4.60 1.42 -3.24
C ALA A 79 -4.46 0.07 -2.54
N LEU A 80 -5.57 -0.43 -1.99
CA LEU A 80 -5.70 -1.77 -1.44
C LEU A 80 -6.22 -2.71 -2.52
N VAL A 81 -5.51 -3.82 -2.72
CA VAL A 81 -5.99 -4.97 -3.51
C VAL A 81 -5.94 -6.22 -2.64
N VAL A 82 -6.87 -7.16 -2.84
CA VAL A 82 -6.98 -8.37 -2.02
C VAL A 82 -7.26 -9.57 -2.90
N GLU A 83 -6.51 -10.65 -2.69
CA GLU A 83 -6.85 -12.00 -3.16
C GLU A 83 -7.55 -12.72 -1.98
N PRO A 84 -8.88 -12.87 -2.01
CA PRO A 84 -9.62 -13.35 -0.83
C PRO A 84 -9.10 -14.69 -0.30
N ASN A 85 -8.86 -14.75 1.02
CA ASN A 85 -8.30 -15.89 1.76
C ASN A 85 -6.85 -16.26 1.41
N VAL A 86 -6.16 -15.46 0.58
CA VAL A 86 -4.78 -15.75 0.16
C VAL A 86 -3.84 -14.63 0.59
N ASP A 87 -4.03 -13.42 0.08
CA ASP A 87 -3.09 -12.31 0.30
C ASP A 87 -3.76 -10.94 0.17
N PHE A 88 -3.05 -9.90 0.63
CA PHE A 88 -3.38 -8.50 0.42
C PHE A 88 -2.15 -7.76 -0.08
N HIS A 89 -2.37 -6.71 -0.87
CA HIS A 89 -1.27 -5.94 -1.42
C HIS A 89 -1.61 -4.46 -1.56
N TRP A 90 -0.57 -3.63 -1.55
CA TRP A 90 -0.70 -2.18 -1.52
C TRP A 90 0.14 -1.51 -2.60
N TYR A 91 -0.45 -0.48 -3.22
CA TYR A 91 0.22 0.42 -4.17
C TYR A 91 0.24 1.85 -3.62
N VAL A 92 1.21 2.64 -4.04
CA VAL A 92 1.38 4.06 -3.68
C VAL A 92 1.31 4.91 -4.93
N LEU A 93 0.55 6.00 -4.87
CA LEU A 93 0.49 7.03 -5.91
C LEU A 93 1.60 8.06 -5.67
N ASN A 94 2.42 8.33 -6.68
CA ASN A 94 3.41 9.41 -6.64
C ASN A 94 2.84 10.77 -7.11
N ASP A 95 3.65 11.81 -7.00
CA ASP A 95 3.34 13.19 -7.43
C ASP A 95 3.18 13.37 -8.95
N HIS A 96 3.61 12.40 -9.74
CA HIS A 96 3.44 12.37 -11.20
C HIS A 96 2.18 11.61 -11.64
N GLY A 97 1.34 11.15 -10.71
CA GLY A 97 0.12 10.40 -11.02
C GLY A 97 0.37 8.95 -11.43
N LEU A 98 1.55 8.41 -11.12
CA LEU A 98 1.94 7.04 -11.41
C LEU A 98 2.00 6.21 -10.13
N TRP A 99 1.83 4.90 -10.27
CA TRP A 99 1.81 3.99 -9.14
C TRP A 99 3.07 3.13 -9.04
N SER A 100 3.44 2.81 -7.80
CA SER A 100 4.51 1.87 -7.47
C SER A 100 4.11 0.97 -6.30
N HIS A 101 4.83 -0.12 -6.12
CA HIS A 101 4.57 -1.09 -5.05
C HIS A 101 5.84 -1.84 -4.65
N LYS A 102 5.79 -2.52 -3.50
CA LYS A 102 6.88 -3.35 -2.97
C LYS A 102 6.34 -4.73 -2.57
N PRO A 103 6.41 -5.76 -3.44
CA PRO A 103 5.93 -7.09 -3.10
C PRO A 103 6.81 -7.75 -2.02
N GLY A 104 6.32 -7.86 -0.79
CA GLY A 104 7.05 -8.51 0.31
C GLY A 104 8.52 -8.02 0.44
N GLN A 105 9.46 -8.97 0.45
CA GLN A 105 10.91 -8.71 0.58
C GLN A 105 11.60 -8.37 -0.75
N THR A 106 10.84 -8.18 -1.82
CA THR A 106 11.39 -7.83 -3.15
C THR A 106 11.54 -6.31 -3.28
N PRO A 107 12.34 -5.81 -4.24
CA PRO A 107 12.47 -4.38 -4.48
C PRO A 107 11.13 -3.67 -4.71
N ALA A 108 11.05 -2.40 -4.30
CA ALA A 108 10.03 -1.48 -4.75
C ALA A 108 10.21 -1.22 -6.26
N ILE A 109 9.12 -1.42 -7.00
CA ILE A 109 9.03 -1.35 -8.46
C ILE A 109 7.82 -0.51 -8.90
N ASN A 110 7.81 -0.06 -10.14
CA ASN A 110 6.76 0.78 -10.72
C ASN A 110 6.14 0.19 -12.00
N TRP A 111 6.22 -1.13 -12.15
CA TRP A 111 5.59 -1.90 -13.21
C TRP A 111 4.71 -3.01 -12.61
N ASP A 112 3.66 -3.38 -13.33
CA ASP A 112 2.70 -4.41 -12.94
C ASP A 112 3.22 -5.84 -13.17
N ASN A 113 2.39 -6.85 -12.94
CA ASN A 113 2.78 -8.26 -13.11
C ASN A 113 3.04 -8.67 -14.57
N ALA A 114 2.69 -7.83 -15.56
CA ALA A 114 3.01 -8.01 -16.96
C ALA A 114 4.23 -7.16 -17.42
N GLY A 115 4.85 -6.41 -16.50
CA GLY A 115 5.97 -5.51 -16.81
C GLY A 115 5.54 -4.18 -17.44
N ALA A 116 4.26 -3.81 -17.36
CA ALA A 116 3.75 -2.52 -17.85
C ALA A 116 3.72 -1.46 -16.75
N GLN A 117 3.88 -0.19 -17.12
CA GLN A 117 3.77 0.93 -16.18
C GLN A 117 2.36 1.00 -15.55
N ILE A 118 2.29 1.26 -14.25
CA ILE A 118 1.02 1.28 -13.52
C ILE A 118 0.42 2.70 -13.56
N LEU A 119 -0.52 2.92 -14.47
CA LEU A 119 -1.25 4.18 -14.62
C LEU A 119 -2.52 4.24 -13.75
N ASN A 120 -3.15 3.08 -13.52
CA ASN A 120 -4.39 2.94 -12.79
C ASN A 120 -4.47 1.54 -12.19
N VAL A 121 -4.48 1.42 -10.86
CA VAL A 121 -4.42 0.13 -10.17
C VAL A 121 -5.58 -0.82 -10.55
N PRO A 122 -6.87 -0.41 -10.52
CA PRO A 122 -7.98 -1.25 -10.99
C PRO A 122 -7.86 -1.81 -12.40
N ALA A 123 -7.01 -1.22 -13.26
CA ALA A 123 -6.86 -1.61 -14.66
C ALA A 123 -5.51 -2.25 -15.00
N CYS A 124 -4.55 -2.29 -14.07
CA CYS A 124 -3.25 -2.91 -14.31
C CYS A 124 -3.29 -4.42 -14.09
N ASN A 125 -2.25 -5.15 -14.53
CA ASN A 125 -2.13 -6.57 -14.23
C ASN A 125 -1.71 -6.78 -12.76
N MET A 126 -2.71 -7.06 -11.92
CA MET A 126 -2.52 -7.36 -10.50
C MET A 126 -2.47 -8.87 -10.22
N GLY A 127 -2.49 -9.76 -11.22
CA GLY A 127 -2.67 -11.20 -11.02
C GLY A 127 -4.07 -11.54 -10.49
N ASN A 128 -4.16 -12.40 -9.47
CA ASN A 128 -5.43 -12.88 -8.89
C ASN A 128 -6.11 -11.89 -7.93
N TYR A 129 -5.45 -10.77 -7.63
CA TYR A 129 -5.98 -9.79 -6.70
C TYR A 129 -7.20 -9.08 -7.28
N GLN A 130 -8.05 -8.56 -6.40
CA GLN A 130 -9.19 -7.72 -6.73
C GLN A 130 -9.01 -6.34 -6.10
N PHE A 131 -9.30 -5.28 -6.87
CA PHE A 131 -9.24 -3.92 -6.36
C PHE A 131 -10.31 -3.74 -5.29
N ARG A 132 -9.92 -3.16 -4.15
CA ARG A 132 -10.83 -2.92 -3.02
C ARG A 132 -11.16 -1.45 -2.88
N SER A 133 -10.17 -0.62 -2.61
CA SER A 133 -10.38 0.80 -2.35
C SER A 133 -9.10 1.61 -2.53
N TYR A 134 -9.30 2.90 -2.81
CA TYR A 134 -8.28 3.90 -2.55
C TYR A 134 -8.40 4.37 -1.10
N MET A 135 -7.25 4.60 -0.47
CA MET A 135 -7.17 5.08 0.90
C MET A 135 -6.13 6.20 1.01
N ALA A 136 -6.31 7.05 2.01
CA ALA A 136 -5.37 8.09 2.42
C ALA A 136 -4.68 7.65 3.72
N THR A 137 -3.36 7.82 3.79
CA THR A 137 -2.55 7.60 4.99
C THR A 137 -1.68 8.80 5.28
N ASN A 138 -1.21 8.97 6.51
CA ASN A 138 -0.30 10.06 6.88
C ASN A 138 0.60 9.66 8.05
N TYR A 139 1.42 10.58 8.53
CA TYR A 139 2.35 10.34 9.63
C TYR A 139 1.68 10.03 10.99
N GLY A 140 0.36 10.22 11.11
CA GLY A 140 -0.44 9.79 12.26
C GLY A 140 -0.85 8.32 12.19
N THR A 141 -0.78 7.67 11.02
CA THR A 141 -1.09 6.24 10.86
C THR A 141 -0.09 5.38 11.64
N THR A 142 -0.59 4.44 12.44
CA THR A 142 0.22 3.54 13.27
C THR A 142 0.21 2.14 12.69
N ILE A 143 1.36 1.64 12.23
CA ILE A 143 1.51 0.30 11.66
C ILE A 143 2.55 -0.51 12.43
N LEU A 144 2.43 -1.84 12.42
CA LEU A 144 3.39 -2.78 13.02
C LEU A 144 3.39 -4.13 12.30
#